data_AF-X1RIJ5-F1
#
_entry.id   AF-X1RIJ5-F1
#
_cell.length_a   1.000
_cell.length_b   1.000
_cell.length_c   1.000
_cell.angle_alpha   90.00
_cell.angle_beta   90.00
_cell.angle_gamma   90.00
#
_symmetry.space_group_name_H-M   'P 1'
#
loop_
_entity.id
_entity.type
_entity.pdbx_description
1 polymer ?
#
loop_
_entity_poly.entity_id
_entity_poly.type
_entity_poly.pdbx_seq_one_letter_code
_entity_poly.pdbx_strand_id
1 'polypeptide(L)'
;LLEFQFEGPIYPVNPKGGEIGGLKVYPSVEDIPDTVDYAISTVSNRVAPKLVTECARKGVKAIHFCTAGFSETGDEEGARLELELGRVSRDMGIRIIGPNCMGIYCPESRLSF
;
A
#
# COMPACT_ATOMS: atom_id res chain seq x y z
N LEU A 1 8.90 9.98 4.70
CA LEU A 1 8.59 10.78 3.49
C LEU A 1 8.65 12.29 3.69
N LEU A 2 7.80 12.90 4.54
CA LEU A 2 7.81 14.36 4.74
C LEU A 2 9.15 14.88 5.30
N GLU A 3 9.68 14.23 6.35
CA GLU A 3 10.97 14.58 6.95
C GLU A 3 12.14 14.43 5.97
N PHE A 4 12.07 13.41 5.11
CA PHE A 4 13.06 13.14 4.08
C PHE A 4 12.86 13.99 2.81
N GLN A 5 11.85 14.87 2.79
CA GLN A 5 11.58 15.80 1.69
C GLN A 5 11.43 15.09 0.33
N PHE A 6 10.64 14.01 0.31
CA PHE A 6 10.26 13.36 -0.95
C PHE A 6 9.65 14.40 -1.91
N GLU A 7 10.13 14.44 -3.14
CA GLU A 7 9.79 15.49 -4.11
C GLU A 7 8.45 15.25 -4.82
N GLY A 8 7.99 14.01 -4.86
CA GLY A 8 6.70 13.66 -5.44
C GLY A 8 5.52 14.00 -4.52
N PRO A 9 4.30 14.03 -5.06
CA PRO A 9 3.10 14.27 -4.25
C PRO A 9 2.85 13.10 -3.28
N ILE A 10 2.35 13.43 -2.10
CA ILE A 10 2.00 12.46 -1.05
C ILE A 10 0.50 12.54 -0.79
N TYR A 11 -0.18 11.40 -0.88
CA TYR A 11 -1.62 11.28 -0.68
C TYR A 11 -1.92 10.34 0.49
N PRO A 12 -2.14 10.88 1.71
CA PRO A 12 -2.62 10.05 2.82
C PRO A 12 -4.00 9.48 2.52
N VAL A 13 -4.21 8.21 2.85
CA VAL A 13 -5.50 7.53 2.67
C VAL A 13 -5.98 6.98 4.00
N ASN A 14 -7.18 7.36 4.41
CA ASN A 14 -7.86 6.82 5.58
C ASN A 14 -9.38 6.98 5.39
N PRO A 15 -10.19 5.94 5.65
CA PRO A 15 -11.65 6.00 5.46
C PRO A 15 -12.35 7.15 6.20
N LYS A 16 -11.76 7.68 7.27
CA LYS A 16 -12.29 8.82 8.03
C LYS A 16 -12.07 10.17 7.33
N GLY A 17 -11.19 10.23 6.33
CA GLY A 17 -10.74 11.47 5.70
C GLY A 17 -10.06 12.41 6.69
N GLY A 18 -10.04 13.71 6.36
CA GLY A 18 -9.50 14.77 7.21
C GLY A 18 -8.19 15.36 6.67
N GLU A 19 -7.32 15.75 7.59
CA GLU A 19 -6.01 16.34 7.30
C GLU A 19 -4.94 15.73 8.22
N ILE A 20 -3.78 15.40 7.67
CA ILE A 20 -2.61 14.91 8.42
C ILE A 20 -1.38 15.65 7.91
N GLY A 21 -0.65 16.33 8.79
CA GLY A 21 0.59 17.03 8.43
C GLY A 21 0.40 18.09 7.34
N GLY A 22 -0.75 18.77 7.30
CA GLY A 22 -1.09 19.74 6.25
C GLY A 22 -1.55 19.13 4.92
N LEU A 23 -1.65 17.80 4.84
CA LEU A 23 -2.10 17.10 3.63
C LEU A 23 -3.54 16.64 3.78
N LYS A 24 -4.33 16.84 2.71
CA LYS A 24 -5.68 16.28 2.60
C LYS A 24 -5.61 14.75 2.62
N VAL A 25 -6.43 14.15 3.49
CA VAL A 25 -6.58 12.69 3.61
C VAL A 25 -7.78 12.26 2.78
N TYR A 26 -7.57 11.31 1.88
CA TYR A 26 -8.61 10.74 1.01
C TYR A 26 -9.25 9.52 1.66
N PRO A 27 -10.59 9.33 1.57
CA PRO A 27 -11.26 8.15 2.12
C PRO A 27 -10.82 6.83 1.47
N SER A 28 -10.53 6.86 0.17
CA SER A 28 -10.00 5.74 -0.61
C SER A 28 -8.90 6.19 -1.58
N VAL A 29 -8.12 5.22 -2.08
CA VAL A 29 -7.11 5.47 -3.13
C VAL A 29 -7.77 5.89 -4.45
N GLU A 30 -9.03 5.50 -4.68
CA GLU A 30 -9.80 5.83 -5.87
C GLU A 30 -10.26 7.31 -5.87
N ASP A 31 -10.38 7.94 -4.70
CA ASP A 31 -10.78 9.35 -4.54
C ASP A 31 -9.66 10.36 -4.84
N ILE A 32 -8.41 9.90 -4.97
CA ILE A 32 -7.28 10.76 -5.30
C ILE A 32 -7.49 11.27 -6.74
N PRO A 33 -7.44 12.58 -7.03
CA PRO A 33 -7.68 13.08 -8.38
C PRO A 33 -6.52 12.77 -9.34
N ASP A 34 -5.30 12.74 -8.82
CA ASP A 34 -4.08 12.55 -9.58
C ASP A 34 -3.73 11.06 -9.78
N THR A 35 -2.70 10.80 -10.59
CA THR A 35 -2.13 9.47 -10.77
C THR A 35 -1.32 9.03 -9.54
N VAL A 36 -1.43 7.76 -9.18
CA VAL A 36 -0.66 7.16 -8.07
C VAL A 36 0.16 6.00 -8.63
N ASP A 37 1.49 6.11 -8.59
CA ASP A 37 2.38 5.06 -9.11
C ASP A 37 2.67 3.97 -8.08
N TYR A 38 2.72 4.34 -6.80
CA TYR A 38 3.20 3.51 -5.70
C TYR A 38 2.38 3.72 -4.43
N ALA A 39 2.03 2.62 -3.76
CA ALA A 39 1.28 2.66 -2.51
C ALA A 39 2.07 2.05 -1.34
N ILE A 40 2.05 2.78 -0.22
CA ILE A 40 2.59 2.34 1.07
C ILE A 40 1.42 1.92 1.95
N SER A 41 1.32 0.63 2.27
CA SER A 41 0.17 0.09 3.00
C SER A 41 0.51 -0.42 4.39
N THR A 42 -0.30 0.03 5.34
CA THR A 42 -0.30 -0.38 6.75
C THR A 42 -1.68 -0.92 7.20
N VAL A 43 -2.56 -1.26 6.25
CA VAL A 43 -3.89 -1.82 6.54
C VAL A 43 -3.78 -3.22 7.13
N SER A 44 -4.84 -3.75 7.76
CA SER A 44 -4.80 -5.14 8.26
C SER A 44 -4.69 -6.17 7.12
N ASN A 45 -4.15 -7.35 7.42
CA ASN A 45 -4.01 -8.47 6.48
C ASN A 45 -5.34 -8.84 5.80
N ARG A 46 -6.47 -8.74 6.51
CA ARG A 46 -7.83 -8.98 5.98
C ARG A 46 -8.27 -7.97 4.93
N VAL A 47 -7.74 -6.75 4.99
CA VAL A 47 -8.08 -5.65 4.06
C VAL A 47 -7.12 -5.60 2.88
N ALA A 48 -5.92 -6.15 3.02
CA ALA A 48 -4.87 -6.09 2.00
C ALA A 48 -5.32 -6.58 0.60
N PRO A 49 -6.01 -7.73 0.42
CA PRO A 49 -6.45 -8.15 -0.91
C PRO A 49 -7.43 -7.17 -1.58
N LYS A 50 -8.32 -6.56 -0.79
CA LYS A 50 -9.24 -5.53 -1.29
C LYS A 50 -8.47 -4.30 -1.76
N LEU A 51 -7.49 -3.84 -0.96
CA LEU A 51 -6.66 -2.69 -1.32
C LEU A 51 -5.88 -2.92 -2.63
N VAL A 52 -5.38 -4.14 -2.87
CA VAL A 52 -4.72 -4.48 -4.15
C VAL A 52 -5.65 -4.22 -5.33
N THR A 53 -6.92 -4.58 -5.21
CA THR A 53 -7.92 -4.37 -6.27
C THR A 53 -8.19 -2.87 -6.50
N GLU A 54 -8.36 -2.09 -5.44
CA GLU A 54 -8.60 -0.64 -5.52
C GLU A 54 -7.38 0.09 -6.14
N CYS A 55 -6.17 -0.26 -5.68
CA CYS A 55 -4.93 0.27 -6.24
C CYS A 55 -4.76 -0.10 -7.72
N ALA A 56 -5.07 -1.34 -8.12
CA ALA A 56 -5.00 -1.74 -9.52
C ALA A 56 -5.97 -0.95 -10.40
N ARG A 57 -7.22 -0.71 -9.94
CA ARG A 57 -8.19 0.14 -10.65
C ARG A 57 -7.71 1.58 -10.79
N LYS A 58 -7.01 2.09 -9.78
CA LYS A 58 -6.38 3.42 -9.80
C LYS A 58 -5.16 3.50 -10.73
N GLY A 59 -4.64 2.37 -11.20
CA GLY A 59 -3.45 2.30 -12.06
C GLY A 59 -2.13 2.28 -11.28
N VAL A 60 -2.16 1.96 -9.98
CA VAL A 60 -0.96 1.79 -9.16
C VAL A 60 -0.14 0.62 -9.69
N LYS A 61 1.18 0.82 -9.79
CA LYS A 61 2.11 -0.17 -10.37
C LYS A 61 2.66 -1.12 -9.33
N ALA A 62 2.88 -0.62 -8.12
CA ALA A 62 3.39 -1.42 -7.00
C ALA A 62 2.83 -0.98 -5.65
N ILE A 63 2.66 -1.96 -4.76
CA ILE A 63 2.26 -1.76 -3.37
C ILE A 63 3.30 -2.43 -2.49
N HIS A 64 3.80 -1.74 -1.46
CA HIS A 64 4.42 -2.45 -0.34
C HIS A 64 3.42 -2.64 0.81
N PHE A 65 3.57 -3.74 1.52
CA PHE A 65 2.80 -4.00 2.74
C PHE A 65 3.77 -4.09 3.93
N CYS A 66 3.65 -3.12 4.84
CA CYS A 66 4.26 -3.20 6.17
C CYS A 66 3.52 -4.20 7.07
N THR A 67 2.29 -4.53 6.67
CA THR A 67 1.37 -5.44 7.34
C THR A 67 1.96 -6.83 7.53
N ALA A 68 2.00 -7.29 8.78
CA ALA A 68 2.25 -8.68 9.18
C ALA A 68 0.93 -9.46 9.36
N GLY A 69 1.01 -10.70 9.82
CA GLY A 69 -0.12 -11.59 10.06
C GLY A 69 -0.43 -12.54 8.89
N PHE A 70 0.56 -12.89 8.08
CA PHE A 70 0.42 -13.78 6.93
C PHE A 70 1.03 -15.15 7.23
N SER A 71 1.62 -15.84 6.24
CA SER A 71 2.15 -17.20 6.40
C SER A 71 3.29 -17.28 7.42
N GLU A 72 3.96 -16.17 7.73
CA GLU A 72 5.05 -16.12 8.71
C GLU A 72 4.60 -16.46 10.14
N THR A 73 3.29 -16.34 10.41
CA THR A 73 2.72 -16.65 11.72
C THR A 73 2.55 -18.16 11.95
N GLY A 74 2.58 -18.96 10.89
CA GLY A 74 2.22 -20.39 10.93
C GLY A 74 0.72 -20.66 11.04
N ASP A 75 -0.13 -19.62 11.04
CA ASP A 75 -1.59 -19.74 11.07
C ASP A 75 -2.17 -20.02 9.67
N GLU A 76 -3.14 -20.91 9.59
CA GLU A 76 -3.75 -21.34 8.31
C GLU A 76 -4.50 -20.20 7.62
N GLU A 77 -5.18 -19.33 8.38
CA GLU A 77 -5.89 -18.18 7.83
C GLU A 77 -4.89 -17.13 7.32
N GLY A 78 -3.79 -16.89 8.04
CA GLY A 78 -2.69 -16.04 7.57
C GLY A 78 -2.10 -16.52 6.24
N ALA A 79 -1.81 -17.81 6.13
CA ALA A 79 -1.32 -18.42 4.89
C ALA A 79 -2.33 -18.33 3.74
N ARG A 80 -3.62 -18.56 4.02
CA ARG A 80 -4.70 -18.41 3.03
C ARG A 80 -4.80 -16.98 2.50
N LEU A 81 -4.71 -15.99 3.39
CA LEU A 81 -4.74 -14.57 3.01
C LEU A 81 -3.53 -14.19 2.15
N GLU A 82 -2.36 -14.75 2.41
CA GLU A 82 -1.16 -14.48 1.59
C GLU A 82 -1.30 -15.06 0.18
N LEU A 83 -1.83 -16.28 0.06
CA LEU A 83 -2.13 -16.90 -1.23
C LEU A 83 -3.15 -16.08 -2.02
N GLU A 84 -4.21 -15.60 -1.35
CA GLU A 84 -5.22 -14.72 -1.93
C GLU A 84 -4.60 -13.41 -2.41
N LEU A 85 -3.79 -12.76 -1.56
CA LEU A 85 -3.08 -11.53 -1.88
C LEU A 85 -2.20 -11.67 -3.12
N GLY A 86 -1.41 -12.76 -3.19
CA GLY A 86 -0.56 -13.07 -4.33
C GLY A 86 -1.36 -13.40 -5.60
N ARG A 87 -2.52 -14.06 -5.47
CA ARG A 87 -3.43 -14.31 -6.61
C ARG A 87 -3.98 -13.01 -7.17
N VAL A 88 -4.57 -12.16 -6.32
CA VAL A 88 -5.16 -10.87 -6.75
C VAL A 88 -4.09 -9.97 -7.39
N SER A 89 -2.88 -9.93 -6.83
CA SER A 89 -1.75 -9.21 -7.41
C SER A 89 -1.44 -9.63 -8.85
N ARG A 90 -1.37 -10.95 -9.11
CA ARG A 90 -1.10 -11.49 -10.45
C ARG A 90 -2.26 -11.23 -11.42
N ASP A 91 -3.49 -11.47 -10.98
CA ASP A 91 -4.69 -11.29 -11.80
C ASP A 91 -4.87 -9.83 -12.22
N MET A 92 -4.50 -8.88 -11.35
CA MET A 92 -4.65 -7.44 -11.58
C MET A 92 -3.40 -6.77 -12.18
N GLY A 93 -2.28 -7.51 -12.34
CA GLY A 93 -1.06 -6.98 -12.95
C GLY A 93 -0.28 -5.97 -12.10
N ILE A 94 -0.43 -5.99 -10.77
CA ILE A 94 0.23 -5.07 -9.84
C ILE A 94 1.30 -5.80 -9.02
N ARG A 95 2.44 -5.16 -8.76
CA ARG A 95 3.55 -5.79 -8.03
C ARG A 95 3.42 -5.57 -6.51
N ILE A 96 3.71 -6.62 -5.74
CA ILE A 96 3.76 -6.54 -4.28
C ILE A 96 5.19 -6.63 -3.79
N ILE A 97 5.52 -5.82 -2.78
CA ILE A 97 6.74 -5.89 -1.98
C ILE A 97 6.35 -6.27 -0.55
N GLY A 98 6.97 -7.32 -0.01
CA GLY A 98 6.53 -7.98 1.20
C GLY A 98 5.56 -9.14 0.91
N PRO A 99 4.54 -9.38 1.76
CA PRO A 99 4.14 -8.58 2.92
C PRO A 99 5.13 -8.69 4.10
N ASN A 100 4.80 -8.09 5.25
CA ASN A 100 5.64 -8.04 6.44
C ASN A 100 7.07 -7.52 6.16
N CYS A 101 7.16 -6.36 5.53
CA CYS A 101 8.46 -5.77 5.18
C CYS A 101 8.56 -4.31 5.62
N MET A 102 9.79 -3.81 5.77
CA MET A 102 9.99 -2.38 5.98
C MET A 102 9.71 -1.57 4.71
N GLY A 103 9.90 -2.14 3.51
CA GLY A 103 9.66 -1.46 2.25
C GLY A 103 10.95 -1.07 1.52
N ILE A 104 10.90 0.03 0.77
CA ILE A 104 12.00 0.50 -0.10
C ILE A 104 12.59 1.78 0.48
N TYR A 105 13.93 1.84 0.51
CA TYR A 105 14.67 3.08 0.72
C TYR A 105 15.50 3.40 -0.53
N CYS A 106 15.28 4.59 -1.11
CA CYS A 106 16.03 5.10 -2.25
C CYS A 106 16.51 6.53 -1.94
N PRO A 107 17.80 6.73 -1.59
CA PRO A 107 18.35 8.05 -1.29
C PRO A 107 18.24 9.05 -2.44
N GLU A 108 18.49 8.60 -3.68
CA GLU A 108 18.49 9.45 -4.87
C GLU A 108 17.15 10.15 -5.08
N SER A 109 16.04 9.40 -4.91
CA SER A 109 14.69 9.95 -5.02
C SER A 109 14.11 10.42 -3.68
N ARG A 110 14.88 10.36 -2.59
CA ARG A 110 14.44 10.60 -1.20
C ARG A 110 13.18 9.80 -0.80
N LEU A 111 13.01 8.62 -1.40
CA LEU A 111 11.93 7.71 -1.03
C LEU A 111 12.35 6.97 0.23
N SER A 112 11.73 7.31 1.36
CA SER A 112 11.84 6.55 2.61
C SER A 112 10.62 5.66 2.79
N PHE A 113 10.80 4.53 3.45
CA PHE A 113 9.69 3.82 4.08
C PHE A 113 9.30 4.46 5.42
#